data_AF-X0UXM2-F1
#
_entry.id   AF-X0UXM2-F1
#
_cell.length_a   1.000
_cell.length_b   1.000
_cell.length_c   1.000
_cell.angle_alpha   90.00
_cell.angle_beta   90.00
_cell.angle_gamma   90.00
#
_symmetry.space_group_name_H-M   'P 1'
#
loop_
_entity.id
_entity.type
_entity.pdbx_description
1 polymer ?
#
loop_
_entity_poly.entity_id
_entity_poly.type
_entity_poly.pdbx_seq_one_letter_code
_entity_poly.pdbx_strand_id
1 'polypeptide(L)'
;MNRAQKMIKAIIYPIIIIVITIGVADDLGKWFFGDSWEVHAFDFEETWPFWVIALAIIYKIEKNIFESWTNLVNESYEYSRNGEYLKSIKIAQKALKLNPRASEAWRLIGNAYEFLSDETEEATKIQVFNKKQKYEQVTEYHKKATEAWDKAKKINPKTVIPDYHK
;
A
#
# COMPACT_ATOMS: atom_id res chain seq x y z
N MET A 1 -0.16 8.25 -6.42
CA MET A 1 0.35 8.78 -5.14
C MET A 1 -0.79 9.40 -4.32
N ASN A 2 -1.02 8.96 -3.08
CA ASN A 2 -2.00 9.59 -2.17
C ASN A 2 -1.42 10.91 -1.57
N ARG A 3 -2.22 11.69 -0.83
CA ARG A 3 -1.78 12.98 -0.25
C ARG A 3 -0.59 12.82 0.70
N ALA A 4 -0.57 11.75 1.49
CA ALA A 4 0.52 11.44 2.42
C ALA A 4 1.84 11.14 1.68
N GLN A 5 1.83 10.25 0.68
CA GLN A 5 2.99 9.96 -0.16
C GLN A 5 3.46 11.20 -0.92
N LYS A 6 2.54 12.06 -1.39
CA LYS A 6 2.90 13.35 -2.00
C LYS A 6 3.63 14.25 -1.01
N MET A 7 3.14 14.38 0.23
CA MET A 7 3.85 15.14 1.27
C MET A 7 5.22 14.55 1.59
N ILE A 8 5.33 13.23 1.75
CA ILE A 8 6.62 12.57 2.02
C ILE A 8 7.62 12.90 0.91
N LYS A 9 7.23 12.74 -0.37
CA LYS A 9 8.14 13.03 -1.49
C LYS A 9 8.44 14.52 -1.68
N ALA A 10 7.46 15.39 -1.45
CA ALA A 10 7.60 16.82 -1.74
C ALA A 10 8.23 17.63 -0.58
N ILE A 11 8.18 17.10 0.65
CA ILE A 11 8.62 17.83 1.85
C ILE A 11 9.72 17.05 2.56
N ILE A 12 9.53 15.76 2.83
CA ILE A 12 10.46 14.99 3.66
C ILE A 12 11.74 14.64 2.89
N TYR A 13 11.66 14.25 1.60
CA TYR A 13 12.86 13.92 0.83
C TYR A 13 13.81 15.13 0.63
N PRO A 14 13.32 16.32 0.27
CA PRO A 14 14.16 17.51 0.25
C PRO A 14 14.77 17.83 1.61
N ILE A 15 14.02 17.68 2.71
CA ILE A 15 14.56 17.91 4.07
C ILE A 15 15.65 16.90 4.42
N ILE A 16 15.48 15.62 4.10
CA ILE A 16 16.51 14.59 4.33
C ILE A 16 17.79 14.96 3.58
N ILE A 17 17.67 15.38 2.32
CA ILE A 17 18.79 15.85 1.52
C ILE A 17 19.43 17.07 2.19
N ILE A 18 18.67 18.12 2.50
CA ILE A 18 19.18 19.35 3.12
C ILE A 18 19.86 19.08 4.46
N VAL A 19 19.29 18.24 5.33
CA VAL A 19 19.87 17.90 6.64
C VAL A 19 21.18 17.14 6.49
N ILE A 20 21.26 16.19 5.56
CA ILE A 20 22.49 15.46 5.26
C ILE A 20 23.53 16.41 4.65
N THR A 21 23.10 17.25 3.71
CA THR A 21 23.98 18.17 3.00
C THR A 21 24.51 19.29 3.89
N ILE A 22 23.72 19.83 4.82
CA ILE A 22 24.15 20.91 5.73
C ILE A 22 24.77 20.36 7.02
N GLY A 23 24.09 19.45 7.71
CA GLY A 23 24.50 19.01 9.04
C GLY A 23 25.60 17.94 9.02
N VAL A 24 25.55 17.03 8.05
CA VAL A 24 26.51 15.92 8.00
C VAL A 24 27.77 16.31 7.24
N ALA A 25 27.68 17.14 6.19
CA ALA A 25 28.86 17.53 5.40
C ALA A 25 29.87 18.38 6.20
N ASP A 26 29.41 19.29 7.07
CA ASP A 26 30.29 20.10 7.91
C ASP A 26 30.97 19.25 9.01
N ASP A 27 30.19 18.42 9.71
CA ASP A 27 30.71 17.59 10.81
C ASP A 27 31.59 16.43 10.31
N LEU A 28 31.19 15.74 9.23
CA LEU A 28 32.06 14.72 8.60
C LEU A 28 33.26 15.37 7.92
N GLY A 29 33.08 16.53 7.29
CA GLY A 29 34.16 17.27 6.65
C GLY A 29 35.27 17.60 7.63
N LYS A 30 34.92 18.15 8.79
CA LYS A 30 35.87 18.40 9.89
C LYS A 30 36.50 17.12 10.44
N TRP A 31 35.74 16.02 10.52
CA TRP A 31 36.25 14.76 11.03
C TRP A 31 37.27 14.09 10.08
N PHE A 32 37.03 14.13 8.77
CA PHE A 32 37.92 13.50 7.77
C PHE A 32 39.06 14.42 7.31
N PHE A 33 38.84 15.73 7.25
CA PHE A 33 39.77 16.70 6.65
C PHE A 33 40.26 17.77 7.63
N GLY A 34 39.85 17.71 8.90
CA GLY A 34 40.28 18.63 9.95
C GLY A 34 39.63 20.01 9.87
N ASP A 35 40.10 20.94 10.71
CA ASP A 35 39.55 22.30 10.84
C ASP A 35 39.69 23.16 9.56
N SER A 36 40.44 22.69 8.55
CA SER A 36 40.58 23.35 7.24
C SER A 36 39.41 23.10 6.28
N TRP A 37 38.37 22.36 6.70
CA TRP A 37 37.17 22.15 5.89
C TRP A 37 36.30 23.41 5.86
N GLU A 38 36.43 24.20 4.80
CA GLU A 38 35.62 25.41 4.54
C GLU A 38 34.58 25.21 3.41
N VAL A 39 34.29 23.96 3.05
CA VAL A 39 33.48 23.66 1.86
C VAL A 39 32.01 24.00 2.12
N HIS A 40 31.45 24.86 1.27
CA HIS A 40 30.04 25.20 1.33
C HIS A 40 29.17 23.98 1.01
N ALA A 41 28.16 23.72 1.83
CA ALA A 41 27.25 22.57 1.72
C ALA A 41 26.63 22.35 0.32
N PHE A 42 26.58 23.37 -0.54
CA PHE A 42 26.03 23.27 -1.90
C PHE A 42 27.08 23.14 -3.01
N ASP A 43 28.36 22.97 -2.67
CA ASP A 43 29.39 22.61 -3.63
C ASP A 43 29.24 21.14 -4.01
N PHE A 44 28.68 20.89 -5.19
CA PHE A 44 28.33 19.55 -5.62
C PHE A 44 29.57 18.67 -5.89
N GLU A 45 30.69 19.25 -6.31
CA GLU A 45 31.90 18.49 -6.63
C GLU A 45 32.48 17.80 -5.39
N GLU A 46 32.32 18.42 -4.23
CA GLU A 46 32.81 17.91 -2.94
C GLU A 46 31.72 17.17 -2.14
N THR A 47 30.44 17.51 -2.36
CA THR A 47 29.34 16.96 -1.54
C THR A 47 28.59 15.78 -2.16
N TRP A 48 28.84 15.43 -3.43
CA TRP A 48 28.12 14.33 -4.11
C TRP A 48 28.05 12.99 -3.35
N PRO A 49 29.04 12.56 -2.53
CA PRO A 49 28.91 11.32 -1.75
C PRO A 49 27.76 11.38 -0.74
N PHE A 50 27.51 12.55 -0.15
CA PHE A 50 26.40 12.77 0.78
C PHE A 50 25.04 12.71 0.07
N TRP A 51 24.95 13.20 -1.17
CA TRP A 51 23.76 13.05 -2.01
C TRP A 51 23.48 11.58 -2.33
N VAL A 52 24.52 10.79 -2.62
CA VAL A 52 24.40 9.35 -2.85
C VAL A 52 23.88 8.64 -1.59
N ILE A 53 24.39 8.98 -0.41
CA ILE A 53 23.92 8.45 0.87
C ILE A 53 22.44 8.82 1.11
N ALA A 54 22.07 10.09 0.90
CA ALA A 54 20.70 10.55 1.05
C ALA A 54 19.74 9.80 0.12
N LEU A 55 20.11 9.62 -1.15
CA LEU A 55 19.34 8.84 -2.13
C LEU A 55 19.23 7.36 -1.72
N ALA A 56 20.30 6.75 -1.21
CA ALA A 56 20.27 5.37 -0.73
C ALA A 56 19.32 5.19 0.47
N ILE A 57 19.29 6.15 1.39
CA ILE A 57 18.34 6.16 2.53
C ILE A 57 16.91 6.30 2.02
N ILE A 58 16.66 7.25 1.13
CA ILE A 58 15.33 7.46 0.51
C ILE A 58 14.86 6.18 -0.17
N TYR A 59 15.72 5.56 -0.99
CA TYR A 59 15.43 4.29 -1.64
C TYR A 59 15.07 3.19 -0.63
N LYS A 60 15.83 3.05 0.46
CA LYS A 60 15.55 2.05 1.50
C LYS A 60 14.22 2.30 2.20
N ILE A 61 13.86 3.55 2.46
CA ILE A 61 12.55 3.93 3.02
C ILE A 61 11.43 3.57 2.05
N GLU A 62 11.56 3.93 0.77
CA GLU A 62 10.57 3.58 -0.26
C GLU A 62 10.38 2.08 -0.39
N LYS A 63 11.50 1.34 -0.45
CA LYS A 63 11.51 -0.12 -0.51
C LYS A 63 10.78 -0.74 0.68
N ASN A 64 11.10 -0.31 1.91
CA ASN A 64 10.46 -0.84 3.11
C ASN A 64 8.95 -0.54 3.14
N ILE A 65 8.54 0.67 2.75
CA ILE A 65 7.11 1.03 2.67
C ILE A 65 6.42 0.16 1.62
N PHE A 66 7.05 -0.03 0.45
CA PHE A 66 6.53 -0.87 -0.62
C PHE A 66 6.35 -2.32 -0.15
N GLU A 67 7.41 -2.93 0.38
CA GLU A 67 7.41 -4.29 0.92
C GLU A 67 6.35 -4.47 2.00
N SER A 68 6.14 -3.47 2.85
CA SER A 68 5.17 -3.53 3.95
C SER A 68 3.74 -3.75 3.48
N TRP A 69 3.24 -2.96 2.52
CA TRP A 69 1.85 -3.14 2.05
C TRP A 69 1.72 -4.31 1.07
N THR A 70 2.76 -4.66 0.30
CA THR A 70 2.72 -5.84 -0.58
C THR A 70 2.70 -7.13 0.21
N ASN A 71 3.41 -7.22 1.34
CA ASN A 71 3.37 -8.39 2.21
C ASN A 71 1.97 -8.61 2.77
N LEU A 72 1.27 -7.54 3.18
CA LEU A 72 -0.12 -7.63 3.62
C LEU A 72 -1.06 -8.05 2.48
N VAL A 73 -0.82 -7.60 1.25
CA VAL A 73 -1.60 -8.07 0.08
C VAL A 73 -1.41 -9.58 -0.13
N ASN A 74 -0.17 -10.07 -0.06
CA ASN A 74 0.12 -11.50 -0.19
C ASN A 74 -0.52 -12.31 0.95
N GLU A 75 -0.43 -11.83 2.19
CA GLU A 75 -1.08 -12.46 3.35
C GLU A 75 -2.61 -12.51 3.19
N SER A 76 -3.23 -11.43 2.72
CA SER A 76 -4.67 -11.41 2.40
C SER A 76 -5.02 -12.43 1.32
N TYR A 77 -4.19 -12.55 0.28
CA TYR A 77 -4.39 -13.54 -0.77
C TYR A 77 -4.34 -14.97 -0.23
N GLU A 78 -3.37 -15.30 0.63
CA GLU A 78 -3.29 -16.64 1.26
C GLU A 78 -4.51 -16.94 2.14
N TYR A 79 -4.97 -15.97 2.95
CA TYR A 79 -6.23 -16.15 3.69
C TYR A 79 -7.42 -16.38 2.76
N SER A 80 -7.49 -15.67 1.63
CA SER A 80 -8.55 -15.88 0.64
C SER A 80 -8.50 -17.27 0.02
N ARG A 81 -7.30 -17.79 -0.26
CA ARG A 81 -7.13 -19.15 -0.81
C ARG A 81 -7.53 -20.24 0.18
N ASN A 82 -7.39 -19.98 1.47
CA ASN A 82 -7.79 -20.90 2.54
C ASN A 82 -9.29 -20.81 2.88
N GLY A 83 -10.08 -20.01 2.14
CA GLY A 83 -11.51 -19.78 2.43
C GLY A 83 -11.77 -18.84 3.62
N GLU A 84 -10.72 -18.24 4.20
CA GLU A 84 -10.84 -17.34 5.35
C GLU A 84 -11.15 -15.90 4.91
N TYR A 85 -12.25 -15.71 4.18
CA TYR A 85 -12.56 -14.46 3.45
C TYR A 85 -12.69 -13.23 4.36
N LEU A 86 -13.31 -13.36 5.54
CA LEU A 86 -13.40 -12.24 6.50
C LEU A 86 -12.02 -11.81 7.01
N LYS A 87 -11.09 -12.75 7.22
CA LYS A 87 -9.71 -12.43 7.61
C LYS A 87 -8.96 -11.78 6.45
N SER A 88 -9.12 -12.31 5.23
CA SER A 88 -8.57 -11.71 4.01
C SER A 88 -8.97 -10.24 3.89
N ILE A 89 -10.28 -9.91 4.00
CA ILE A 89 -10.78 -8.54 3.94
C ILE A 89 -10.11 -7.66 4.99
N LYS A 90 -9.98 -8.14 6.23
CA LYS A 90 -9.35 -7.38 7.32
C LYS A 90 -7.88 -7.08 7.03
N ILE A 91 -7.13 -8.04 6.48
CA ILE A 91 -5.72 -7.85 6.13
C ILE A 91 -5.58 -6.92 4.91
N ALA A 92 -6.38 -7.09 3.86
CA ALA A 92 -6.39 -6.18 2.71
C ALA A 92 -6.71 -4.74 3.12
N GLN A 93 -7.64 -4.53 4.07
CA GLN A 93 -7.91 -3.20 4.63
C GLN A 93 -6.71 -2.60 5.36
N LYS A 94 -5.87 -3.42 6.04
CA LYS A 94 -4.60 -2.93 6.60
C LYS A 94 -3.64 -2.51 5.49
N ALA A 95 -3.53 -3.29 4.41
CA ALA A 95 -2.73 -2.92 3.25
C ALA A 95 -3.19 -1.57 2.65
N LEU A 96 -4.50 -1.33 2.58
CA LEU A 96 -5.08 -0.07 2.11
C LEU A 96 -4.84 1.12 3.04
N LYS A 97 -4.68 0.90 4.36
CA LYS A 97 -4.26 1.96 5.29
C LYS A 97 -2.84 2.43 4.98
N LEU A 98 -1.95 1.51 4.60
CA LEU A 98 -0.57 1.83 4.20
C LEU A 98 -0.50 2.40 2.78
N ASN A 99 -1.22 1.77 1.84
CA ASN A 99 -1.31 2.20 0.46
C ASN A 99 -2.76 2.14 -0.05
N PRO A 100 -3.50 3.27 0.00
CA PRO A 100 -4.87 3.38 -0.51
C PRO A 100 -5.00 3.13 -2.03
N ARG A 101 -3.87 3.12 -2.75
CA ARG A 101 -3.80 2.86 -4.19
C ARG A 101 -3.28 1.45 -4.50
N ALA A 102 -3.26 0.55 -3.53
CA ALA A 102 -3.04 -0.86 -3.79
C ALA A 102 -4.27 -1.43 -4.51
N SER A 103 -4.29 -1.38 -5.84
CA SER A 103 -5.39 -1.94 -6.65
C SER A 103 -5.65 -3.39 -6.30
N GLU A 104 -4.58 -4.15 -6.06
CA GLU A 104 -4.66 -5.56 -5.72
C GLU A 104 -5.38 -5.81 -4.39
N ALA A 105 -5.18 -4.97 -3.38
CA ALA A 105 -5.92 -5.08 -2.12
C ALA A 105 -7.43 -4.86 -2.32
N TRP A 106 -7.81 -3.91 -3.17
CA TRP A 106 -9.21 -3.70 -3.54
C TRP A 106 -9.79 -4.90 -4.31
N ARG A 107 -9.01 -5.48 -5.23
CA ARG A 107 -9.39 -6.69 -5.97
C ARG A 107 -9.64 -7.86 -5.03
N LEU A 108 -8.75 -8.09 -4.06
CA LEU A 108 -8.88 -9.15 -3.06
C LEU A 108 -10.11 -8.97 -2.17
N ILE A 109 -10.40 -7.73 -1.75
CA ILE A 109 -11.64 -7.43 -1.01
C ILE A 109 -12.87 -7.76 -1.85
N GLY A 110 -12.86 -7.39 -3.13
CA GLY A 110 -13.97 -7.69 -4.04
C GLY A 110 -14.20 -9.20 -4.17
N ASN A 111 -13.14 -9.95 -4.46
CA ASN A 111 -13.20 -11.41 -4.55
C ASN A 111 -13.69 -12.04 -3.24
N ALA A 112 -13.18 -11.61 -2.10
CA ALA A 112 -13.57 -12.16 -0.80
C ALA A 112 -15.04 -11.90 -0.46
N TYR A 113 -15.59 -10.74 -0.83
CA TYR A 113 -17.03 -10.48 -0.66
C TYR A 113 -17.87 -11.35 -1.59
N GLU A 114 -17.43 -11.58 -2.82
CA GLU A 114 -18.15 -12.45 -3.74
C GLU A 114 -18.22 -13.89 -3.22
N PHE A 115 -17.09 -14.45 -2.78
CA PHE A 115 -17.09 -15.79 -2.21
C PHE A 115 -17.95 -15.89 -0.94
N LEU A 116 -17.98 -14.86 -0.08
CA LEU A 116 -18.89 -14.83 1.06
C LEU A 116 -20.36 -14.78 0.63
N SER A 117 -20.65 -14.12 -0.50
CA SER A 117 -21.97 -14.11 -1.10
C SER A 117 -22.39 -15.50 -1.53
N ASP A 118 -21.53 -16.20 -2.28
CA ASP A 118 -21.76 -17.57 -2.76
C ASP A 118 -21.99 -18.55 -1.59
N GLU A 119 -21.14 -18.49 -0.55
CA GLU A 119 -21.29 -19.32 0.66
C GLU A 119 -22.61 -19.04 1.38
N THR A 120 -23.01 -17.77 1.46
CA THR A 120 -24.26 -17.37 2.12
C THR A 120 -25.47 -17.83 1.31
N GLU A 121 -25.42 -17.70 -0.02
CA GLU A 121 -26.48 -18.16 -0.91
C GLU A 121 -26.65 -19.68 -0.82
N GLU A 122 -25.57 -20.45 -0.86
CA GLU A 122 -25.65 -21.91 -0.73
C GLU A 122 -26.25 -22.33 0.62
N ALA A 123 -25.87 -21.64 1.70
CA ALA A 123 -26.46 -21.87 3.01
C ALA A 123 -27.96 -21.50 3.10
N THR A 124 -28.49 -20.64 2.22
CA THR A 124 -29.93 -20.35 2.14
C THR A 124 -30.75 -21.45 1.49
N LYS A 125 -30.15 -22.25 0.59
CA LYS A 125 -30.86 -23.35 -0.07
C LYS A 125 -31.21 -24.48 0.90
N ILE A 126 -30.35 -24.69 1.91
CA ILE A 126 -30.49 -25.75 2.91
C ILE A 126 -31.41 -25.33 4.08
N GLN A 127 -31.44 -24.04 4.44
CA GLN A 127 -32.17 -23.55 5.62
C GLN A 127 -33.34 -22.64 5.25
N VAL A 128 -34.56 -23.02 5.65
CA VAL A 128 -35.79 -22.26 5.35
C VAL A 128 -36.00 -21.06 6.30
N PHE A 129 -35.49 -21.13 7.54
CA PHE A 129 -35.56 -20.02 8.50
C PHE A 129 -34.59 -18.88 8.14
N ASN A 130 -35.03 -17.62 8.32
CA ASN A 130 -34.26 -16.39 8.08
C ASN A 130 -33.79 -16.15 6.62
N LYS A 131 -34.42 -16.81 5.65
CA LYS A 131 -34.11 -16.69 4.20
C LYS A 131 -34.06 -15.23 3.71
N LYS A 132 -35.01 -14.38 4.14
CA LYS A 132 -35.05 -12.95 3.78
C LYS A 132 -33.78 -12.20 4.24
N GLN A 133 -33.39 -12.35 5.50
CA GLN A 133 -32.22 -11.68 6.05
C GLN A 133 -30.93 -12.13 5.36
N LYS A 134 -30.79 -13.43 5.07
CA LYS A 134 -29.63 -13.94 4.34
C LYS A 134 -29.58 -13.44 2.89
N TYR A 135 -30.70 -13.30 2.19
CA TYR A 135 -30.71 -12.67 0.86
C TYR A 135 -30.31 -11.20 0.90
N GLU A 136 -30.76 -10.45 1.90
CA GLU A 136 -30.32 -9.06 2.10
C GLU A 136 -28.81 -8.99 2.30
N GLN A 137 -28.23 -9.92 3.07
CA GLN A 137 -26.79 -10.06 3.28
C GLN A 137 -26.02 -10.40 1.98
N VAL A 138 -26.49 -11.37 1.20
CA VAL A 138 -25.94 -11.73 -0.12
C VAL A 138 -25.92 -10.50 -1.05
N THR A 139 -27.04 -9.79 -1.11
CA THR A 139 -27.16 -8.56 -1.92
C THR A 139 -26.16 -7.49 -1.47
N GLU A 140 -25.97 -7.34 -0.16
CA GLU A 140 -24.97 -6.41 0.40
C GLU A 140 -23.54 -6.81 0.04
N TYR A 141 -23.22 -8.11 0.06
CA TYR A 141 -21.90 -8.60 -0.32
C TYR A 141 -21.58 -8.38 -1.80
N HIS A 142 -22.49 -8.72 -2.73
CA HIS A 142 -22.29 -8.42 -4.16
C HIS A 142 -22.11 -6.93 -4.42
N LYS A 143 -22.86 -6.06 -3.71
CA LYS A 143 -22.68 -4.61 -3.81
C LYS A 143 -21.27 -4.19 -3.38
N LYS A 144 -20.81 -4.66 -2.21
CA LYS A 144 -19.46 -4.35 -1.71
C LYS A 144 -18.37 -4.91 -2.63
N ALA A 145 -18.60 -6.07 -3.24
CA ALA A 145 -17.69 -6.67 -4.20
C ALA A 145 -17.50 -5.77 -5.43
N THR A 146 -18.62 -5.35 -6.02
CA THR A 146 -18.65 -4.45 -7.18
C THR A 146 -17.96 -3.12 -6.88
N GLU A 147 -18.28 -2.48 -5.75
CA GLU A 147 -17.64 -1.24 -5.33
C GLU A 147 -16.11 -1.37 -5.17
N ALA A 148 -15.65 -2.50 -4.64
CA ALA A 148 -14.23 -2.77 -4.46
C ALA A 148 -13.53 -3.00 -5.81
N TRP A 149 -14.12 -3.76 -6.71
CA TRP A 149 -13.61 -3.96 -8.07
C TRP A 149 -13.58 -2.68 -8.90
N ASP A 150 -14.59 -1.82 -8.78
CA ASP A 150 -14.62 -0.52 -9.44
C ASP A 150 -13.49 0.38 -8.95
N LYS A 151 -13.23 0.39 -7.64
CA LYS A 151 -12.07 1.09 -7.07
C LYS A 151 -10.76 0.52 -7.60
N ALA A 152 -10.63 -0.81 -7.68
CA ALA A 152 -9.46 -1.47 -8.23
C ALA A 152 -9.22 -1.05 -9.69
N LYS A 153 -10.23 -1.16 -10.56
CA LYS A 153 -10.18 -0.73 -11.97
C LYS A 153 -9.88 0.76 -12.12
N LYS A 154 -10.46 1.61 -11.28
CA LYS A 154 -10.18 3.06 -11.30
C LYS A 154 -8.71 3.37 -10.97
N ILE A 155 -8.09 2.57 -10.10
CA ILE A 155 -6.67 2.72 -9.73
C ILE A 155 -5.76 2.14 -10.80
N ASN A 156 -6.08 0.94 -11.30
CA ASN A 156 -5.36 0.24 -12.35
C ASN A 156 -6.36 -0.36 -13.35
N PRO A 157 -6.58 0.28 -14.51
CA PRO A 157 -7.51 -0.22 -15.53
C PRO A 157 -7.17 -1.59 -16.09
N LYS A 158 -5.91 -2.05 -15.94
CA LYS A 158 -5.46 -3.39 -16.35
C LYS A 158 -5.74 -4.46 -15.28
N THR A 159 -6.27 -4.09 -14.11
CA THR A 159 -6.65 -5.07 -13.09
C THR A 159 -7.72 -5.99 -13.67
N VAL A 160 -7.36 -7.27 -13.76
CA VAL A 160 -8.29 -8.33 -14.12
C VAL A 160 -9.20 -8.54 -12.91
N ILE A 161 -10.48 -8.24 -13.09
CA ILE A 161 -11.51 -8.66 -12.16
C ILE A 161 -12.24 -9.85 -12.77
N PRO A 162 -12.74 -10.78 -11.97
CA PRO A 162 -13.55 -11.85 -12.51
C PRO A 162 -14.85 -11.26 -13.10
N ASP A 163 -15.31 -11.82 -14.22
CA ASP A 163 -16.60 -11.45 -14.83
C ASP A 163 -17.74 -12.14 -14.06
N TYR A 164 -18.01 -11.66 -12.84
CA TYR A 164 -19.22 -12.06 -12.11
C TYR A 164 -20.37 -11.12 -12.54
N HIS A 165 -21.48 -11.72 -12.98
CA HIS A 165 -22.76 -11.05 -13.27
C HIS A 165 -22.75 -9.90 -14.29
N LYS A 166 -22.10 -10.09 -15.46
CA LYS A 166 -22.40 -9.29 -16.67
C LYS A 166 -23.73 -9.71 -17.30
#